data_AF-A0A7X7U1N4-F1
#
_entry.id   AF-A0A7X7U1N4-F1
#
_cell.length_a   1.000
_cell.length_b   1.000
_cell.length_c   1.000
_cell.angle_alpha   90.00
_cell.angle_beta   90.00
_cell.angle_gamma   90.00
#
_symmetry.space_group_name_H-M   'P 1'
#
loop_
_entity.id
_entity.type
_entity.pdbx_description
1 polymer ?
#
loop_
_entity_poly.entity_id
_entity_poly.type
_entity_poly.pdbx_seq_one_letter_code
_entity_poly.pdbx_strand_id
1 'polypeptide(L)'
;HGNYWSATPPAERVEFNVDSNSGQDHDNIWEIAPEKTIEFMKTVATPWIAFKVLAAGAIHPSSGFQYAFENGADFVCVGMFDFQIRENAIIARNAVAANQNRPRPWRA
;
A
#
# COMPACT_ATOMS: atom_id res chain seq x y z
N HIS A 1 2.88 3.54 0.09
CA HIS A 1 3.81 4.66 0.37
C HIS A 1 3.07 5.78 1.08
N GLY A 2 3.80 6.70 1.74
CA GLY A 2 3.23 7.88 2.43
C GLY A 2 3.15 9.16 1.60
N ASN A 3 3.43 9.10 0.29
CA ASN A 3 3.38 10.25 -0.61
C ASN A 3 1.99 10.43 -1.25
N TYR A 4 1.07 11.08 -0.54
CA TYR A 4 -0.26 11.47 -1.03
C TYR A 4 -0.79 12.67 -0.23
N TRP A 5 -1.72 13.41 -0.83
CA TRP A 5 -2.13 14.76 -0.37
C TRP A 5 -2.71 14.82 1.05
N SER A 6 -3.29 13.73 1.52
CA SER A 6 -3.90 13.64 2.85
C SER A 6 -3.05 12.86 3.85
N ALA A 7 -1.79 12.53 3.55
CA ALA A 7 -0.93 11.80 4.49
C ALA A 7 -0.38 12.74 5.57
N THR A 8 -0.45 12.33 6.85
CA THR A 8 0.27 13.04 7.92
C THR A 8 1.78 13.10 7.61
N PRO A 9 2.40 14.29 7.70
CA PRO A 9 3.84 14.44 7.51
C PRO A 9 4.64 13.52 8.45
N PRO A 10 5.77 12.93 8.00
CA PRO A 10 6.54 12.00 8.83
C PRO A 10 6.93 12.52 10.20
N ALA A 11 7.22 13.82 10.33
CA ALA A 11 7.60 14.45 11.59
C ALA A 11 6.45 14.55 12.62
N GLU A 12 5.20 14.41 12.16
CA GLU A 12 3.98 14.53 12.97
C GLU A 12 3.31 13.18 13.19
N ARG A 13 3.87 12.08 12.67
CA ARG A 13 3.31 10.73 12.84
C ARG A 13 3.57 10.25 14.27
N VAL A 14 2.49 9.83 14.92
CA VAL A 14 2.51 9.23 16.25
C VAL A 14 2.19 7.74 16.13
N GLU A 15 2.90 6.91 16.90
CA GLU A 15 2.62 5.48 16.96
C GLU A 15 1.22 5.23 17.55
N PHE A 16 0.44 4.34 16.94
CA PHE A 16 -0.96 4.06 17.32
C PHE A 16 -1.90 5.29 17.30
N ASN A 17 -1.76 6.16 16.31
CA ASN A 17 -2.71 7.25 16.09
C ASN A 17 -3.95 6.78 15.31
N VAL A 18 -4.96 6.29 16.03
CA VAL A 18 -6.24 5.84 15.44
C VAL A 18 -7.26 6.99 15.37
N ASP A 19 -7.18 7.94 16.31
CA ASP A 19 -7.94 9.19 16.35
C ASP A 19 -7.04 10.27 16.97
N SER A 20 -6.59 11.27 16.20
CA SER A 20 -5.78 12.36 16.77
C SER A 20 -6.62 13.42 17.48
N ASN A 21 -7.95 13.31 17.43
CA ASN A 21 -8.91 14.28 17.98
C ASN A 21 -8.60 15.72 17.54
N SER A 22 -7.98 15.89 16.37
CA SER A 22 -7.58 17.19 15.87
C SER A 22 -8.50 17.60 14.71
N GLY A 23 -8.81 18.88 14.60
CA GLY A 23 -9.58 19.41 13.48
C GLY A 23 -8.83 19.39 12.13
N GLN A 24 -7.63 18.83 12.09
CA GLN A 24 -6.76 18.68 10.92
C GLN A 24 -6.44 17.21 10.64
N ASP A 25 -7.25 16.28 11.18
CA ASP A 25 -6.95 14.87 11.10
C ASP A 25 -6.90 14.37 9.64
N HIS A 26 -5.78 13.73 9.35
CA HIS A 26 -5.44 13.13 8.07
C HIS A 26 -5.92 11.67 8.08
N ASP A 27 -7.23 11.49 8.15
CA ASP A 27 -7.96 10.27 8.60
C ASP A 27 -7.72 8.98 7.80
N ASN A 28 -7.02 9.04 6.67
CA ASN A 28 -6.85 7.88 5.78
C ASN A 28 -5.46 7.24 5.82
N ILE A 29 -4.56 7.68 6.71
CA ILE A 29 -3.27 7.03 6.92
C ILE A 29 -3.41 5.79 7.81
N TRP A 30 -3.03 4.63 7.27
CA TRP A 30 -3.05 3.36 8.01
C TRP A 30 -1.65 2.87 8.37
N GLU A 31 -0.72 2.96 7.43
CA GLU A 31 0.66 2.54 7.60
C GLU A 31 1.55 3.78 7.71
N ILE A 32 2.07 4.03 8.91
CA ILE A 32 2.87 5.20 9.25
C ILE A 32 4.37 4.99 8.95
N ALA A 33 4.82 3.75 8.86
CA ALA A 33 6.21 3.37 8.65
C ALA A 33 6.32 2.16 7.70
N PRO A 34 5.87 2.29 6.43
CA PRO A 34 5.81 1.17 5.50
C PRO A 34 7.18 0.52 5.28
N GLU A 35 8.27 1.27 5.37
CA GLU A 35 9.64 0.74 5.25
C GLU A 35 9.95 -0.31 6.32
N LYS A 36 9.46 -0.12 7.57
CA LYS A 36 9.63 -1.10 8.65
C LYS A 36 8.87 -2.39 8.35
N THR A 37 7.63 -2.26 7.87
CA THR A 37 6.79 -3.40 7.46
C THR A 37 7.44 -4.17 6.31
N ILE A 38 7.99 -3.46 5.31
CA ILE A 38 8.71 -4.06 4.18
C ILE A 38 9.95 -4.84 4.66
N GLU A 39 10.78 -4.24 5.53
CA GLU A 39 11.96 -4.92 6.07
C GLU A 39 11.58 -6.16 6.89
N PHE A 40 10.53 -6.08 7.71
CA PHE A 40 10.03 -7.24 8.44
C PHE A 40 9.56 -8.34 7.48
N MET A 41 8.76 -7.99 6.48
CA MET A 41 8.16 -8.96 5.55
C MET A 41 9.18 -9.65 4.64
N LYS A 42 10.36 -9.08 4.42
CA LYS A 42 11.48 -9.77 3.73
C LYS A 42 11.89 -11.08 4.44
N THR A 43 11.73 -11.14 5.76
CA THR A 43 12.09 -12.32 6.57
C THR A 43 10.98 -13.38 6.63
N VAL A 44 9.76 -13.02 6.21
CA VAL A 44 8.56 -13.86 6.34
C VAL A 44 8.33 -14.68 5.06
N ALA A 45 8.28 -16.00 5.19
CA ALA A 45 8.06 -16.92 4.07
C ALA A 45 6.56 -17.16 3.74
N THR A 46 5.65 -16.73 4.59
CA THR A 46 4.19 -16.84 4.39
C THR A 46 3.70 -15.85 3.33
N PRO A 47 2.67 -16.19 2.52
CA PRO A 47 2.06 -15.23 1.59
C PRO A 47 1.60 -13.95 2.29
N TRP A 48 1.82 -12.81 1.62
CA TRP A 48 1.46 -11.49 2.12
C TRP A 48 0.33 -10.87 1.31
N ILE A 49 -0.77 -10.57 1.98
CA ILE A 49 -1.86 -9.76 1.44
C ILE A 49 -1.70 -8.33 1.97
N ALA A 50 -1.29 -7.39 1.11
CA ALA A 50 -1.26 -5.97 1.45
C ALA A 50 -2.65 -5.35 1.29
N PHE A 51 -3.10 -4.54 2.24
CA PHE A 51 -4.42 -3.88 2.20
C PHE A 51 -4.30 -2.37 2.43
N LYS A 52 -5.37 -1.62 2.15
CA LYS A 52 -5.40 -0.14 2.19
C LYS A 52 -4.30 0.52 1.33
N VAL A 53 -3.83 -0.17 0.29
CA VAL A 53 -2.73 0.29 -0.59
C VAL A 53 -3.07 1.54 -1.42
N LEU A 54 -4.36 1.92 -1.49
CA LEU A 54 -4.83 3.09 -2.24
C LEU A 54 -5.23 4.29 -1.36
N ALA A 55 -5.08 4.21 -0.03
CA ALA A 55 -5.45 5.28 0.91
C ALA A 55 -6.84 5.90 0.63
N ALA A 56 -7.87 5.04 0.53
CA ALA A 56 -9.24 5.43 0.17
C ALA A 56 -9.36 6.22 -1.15
N GLY A 57 -8.48 5.94 -2.12
CA GLY A 57 -8.45 6.60 -3.43
C GLY A 57 -7.49 7.80 -3.51
N ALA A 58 -6.85 8.20 -2.40
CA ALA A 58 -5.84 9.26 -2.42
C ALA A 58 -4.54 8.85 -3.16
N ILE A 59 -4.30 7.55 -3.30
CA ILE A 59 -3.21 7.00 -4.11
C ILE A 59 -3.81 6.36 -5.37
N HIS A 60 -3.30 6.78 -6.53
CA HIS A 60 -3.70 6.18 -7.80
C HIS A 60 -3.24 4.70 -7.88
N PRO A 61 -4.06 3.79 -8.45
CA PRO A 61 -3.72 2.36 -8.57
C PRO A 61 -2.34 2.07 -9.18
N SER A 62 -1.90 2.84 -10.18
CA SER A 62 -0.58 2.67 -10.80
C SER A 62 0.58 2.88 -9.82
N SER A 63 0.41 3.77 -8.84
CA SER A 63 1.42 4.03 -7.81
C SER A 63 1.29 3.02 -6.66
N GLY A 64 0.06 2.79 -6.18
CA GLY A 64 -0.19 1.91 -5.04
C GLY A 64 0.15 0.45 -5.31
N PHE A 65 -0.24 -0.08 -6.47
CA PHE A 65 0.03 -1.47 -6.84
C PHE A 65 1.51 -1.71 -7.11
N GLN A 66 2.16 -0.81 -7.85
CA GLN A 66 3.60 -0.90 -8.11
C GLN A 66 4.36 -0.95 -6.79
N TYR A 67 4.08 -0.01 -5.87
CA TYR A 67 4.73 0.03 -4.56
C TYR A 67 4.47 -1.23 -3.71
N ALA A 68 3.27 -1.78 -3.74
CA ALA A 68 2.97 -3.01 -2.98
C ALA A 68 3.71 -4.22 -3.55
N PHE A 69 3.65 -4.43 -4.86
CA PHE A 69 4.24 -5.61 -5.50
C PHE A 69 5.76 -5.57 -5.54
N GLU A 70 6.38 -4.42 -5.82
CA GLU A 70 7.85 -4.27 -5.85
C GLU A 70 8.47 -4.54 -4.48
N ASN A 71 7.75 -4.20 -3.40
CA ASN A 71 8.21 -4.39 -2.03
C ASN A 71 7.79 -5.73 -1.41
N GLY A 72 7.20 -6.63 -2.20
CA GLY A 72 7.07 -8.03 -1.84
C GLY A 72 5.68 -8.54 -1.49
N ALA A 73 4.61 -7.74 -1.62
CA ALA A 73 3.25 -8.23 -1.38
C ALA A 73 2.85 -9.26 -2.45
N ASP A 74 2.35 -10.43 -2.07
CA ASP A 74 1.90 -11.46 -3.01
C ASP A 74 0.50 -11.14 -3.57
N PHE A 75 -0.33 -10.51 -2.73
CA PHE A 75 -1.66 -10.06 -3.10
C PHE A 75 -1.89 -8.63 -2.63
N VAL A 76 -2.81 -7.94 -3.32
CA VAL A 76 -3.39 -6.68 -2.84
C VAL A 76 -4.88 -6.85 -2.60
N CYS A 77 -5.36 -6.47 -1.42
CA CYS A 77 -6.77 -6.38 -1.08
C CYS A 77 -7.23 -4.94 -1.29
N VAL A 78 -8.09 -4.73 -2.30
CA VAL A 78 -8.38 -3.40 -2.85
C VAL A 78 -9.89 -3.18 -2.93
N GLY A 79 -10.38 -2.12 -2.30
CA GLY A 79 -11.72 -1.61 -2.51
C GLY A 79 -11.75 -0.65 -3.72
N MET A 80 -12.76 -0.78 -4.57
CA MET A 80 -12.94 0.05 -5.78
C MET A 80 -14.41 0.05 -6.21
N PHE A 81 -14.80 1.04 -7.00
CA PHE A 81 -16.10 1.02 -7.69
C PHE A 81 -16.09 0.05 -8.88
N ASP A 82 -17.27 -0.35 -9.33
CA ASP A 82 -17.48 -1.27 -10.45
C ASP A 82 -16.82 -0.77 -11.75
N PHE A 83 -16.95 0.52 -12.06
CA PHE A 83 -16.34 1.13 -13.24
C PHE A 83 -14.81 1.18 -13.20
N GLN A 84 -14.20 1.02 -12.02
CA GLN A 84 -12.74 0.99 -11.85
C GLN A 84 -12.15 -0.41 -12.03
N ILE A 85 -12.96 -1.47 -11.99
CA ILE A 85 -12.49 -2.87 -11.99
C ILE A 85 -11.61 -3.17 -13.20
N ARG A 86 -12.06 -2.78 -14.41
CA ARG A 86 -11.33 -3.08 -15.65
C ARG A 86 -9.94 -2.44 -15.66
N GLU A 87 -9.86 -1.16 -15.32
CA GLU A 87 -8.61 -0.42 -15.32
C GLU A 87 -7.67 -0.94 -14.22
N ASN A 88 -8.18 -1.13 -13.01
CA ASN A 88 -7.39 -1.65 -11.89
C ASN A 88 -6.84 -3.04 -12.18
N ALA A 89 -7.61 -3.93 -12.82
CA ALA A 89 -7.13 -5.24 -13.22
C ALA A 89 -5.98 -5.17 -14.23
N ILE A 90 -6.05 -4.26 -15.20
CA ILE A 90 -4.98 -4.05 -16.19
C ILE A 90 -3.71 -3.52 -15.50
N ILE A 91 -3.86 -2.53 -14.61
CA ILE A 91 -2.74 -1.95 -13.86
C ILE A 91 -2.10 -3.01 -12.97
N ALA A 92 -2.89 -3.81 -12.25
CA ALA A 92 -2.39 -4.88 -11.40
C ALA A 92 -1.60 -5.92 -12.20
N ARG A 93 -2.13 -6.38 -13.35
CA ARG A 93 -1.42 -7.30 -14.23
C ARG A 93 -0.08 -6.74 -14.68
N ASN A 94 -0.03 -5.47 -15.09
CA ASN A 94 1.19 -4.84 -15.56
C ASN A 94 2.21 -4.69 -14.41
N ALA A 95 1.76 -4.33 -13.20
CA ALA A 95 2.62 -4.22 -12.03
C ALA A 95 3.19 -5.59 -11.61
N VAL A 96 2.40 -6.66 -11.63
CA VAL A 96 2.91 -8.02 -11.37
C VAL A 96 3.98 -8.40 -12.41
N ALA A 97 3.72 -8.16 -13.70
CA ALA A 97 4.68 -8.45 -14.76
C ALA A 97 5.99 -7.67 -14.63
N ALA A 98 5.94 -6.42 -14.16
CA ALA A 98 7.12 -5.59 -13.94
C ALA A 98 7.98 -6.05 -12.74
N ASN A 99 7.38 -6.74 -11.76
CA ASN A 99 8.01 -7.07 -10.47
C ASN A 99 8.29 -8.56 -10.29
N GLN A 100 8.60 -9.28 -11.37
CA GLN A 100 8.96 -10.71 -11.30
C GLN A 100 10.28 -10.95 -10.52
N ASN A 101 11.23 -10.01 -10.62
CA ASN A 101 12.57 -10.11 -10.01
C ASN A 101 12.72 -9.24 -8.75
N ARG A 102 11.65 -9.14 -7.94
CA ARG A 102 11.64 -8.31 -6.72
C ARG A 102 12.48 -8.91 -5.58
N PRO A 103 12.96 -8.10 -4.60
CA PRO A 103 13.84 -8.57 -3.53
C PRO A 103 13.27 -9.67 -2.63
N ARG A 104 11.98 -9.58 -2.29
CA ARG A 104 11.26 -10.64 -1.57
C ARG A 104 10.60 -11.58 -2.59
N PRO A 105 11.01 -12.86 -2.70
CA PRO A 105 10.42 -13.79 -3.67
C PRO A 105 8.90 -13.92 -3.52
N TRP A 106 8.21 -14.17 -4.64
CA TRP A 106 6.81 -14.57 -4.62
C TRP A 106 6.61 -15.83 -3.77
N ARG A 107 5.62 -15.80 -2.89
CA ARG A 107 5.27 -16.89 -1.97
C ARG A 107 3.95 -17.58 -2.33
N ALA A 108 3.26 -17.10 -3.36
CA ALA A 108 2.03 -17.65 -3.93
C ALA A 108 2.06 -17.51 -5.46
#